data_AF-A0A1X1GD49-F1
#
_entry.id   AF-A0A1X1GD49-F1
#
_cell.length_a   1.000
_cell.length_b   1.000
_cell.length_c   1.000
_cell.angle_alpha   90.00
_cell.angle_beta   90.00
_cell.angle_gamma   90.00
#
_symmetry.space_group_name_H-M   'P 1'
#
loop_
_entity.id
_entity.type
_entity.pdbx_description
1 polymer ?
#
loop_
_entity_poly.entity_id
_entity_poly.type
_entity_poly.pdbx_seq_one_letter_code
_entity_poly.pdbx_strand_id
1 'polypeptide(L)'
;MHYQTFSDLMNEVKNLNGEITGENAKKLAEFYSYWGNYLEPTPAFMAFLTHLPGGIAKALYQITSSLEHVFNNMFKLFGLFGYLGDQETIIGQFFYWFQLLGTSLFTLILVVSAVAGVFTKPVKYKGVITNFLLVTAVTAVLPLALTTISTAVAQDAMSIQTVSSEAPSGSQPTSSLALQPMKNNVVDLKVLIYKDFSTELFPMDDYGYIKPVQEGSTPVNNITDNPDQRDTTDFATKIDFGANYGTTNPKLLKDMQENDKIAGIKGLFLHKLNSNNTGVESITEHRLINQLSAFESVYMRYKVNWIGMFLQYIILVVLLVSMIIKLV
;
A
#
# COMPACT_ATOMS: atom_id res chain seq x y z
N MET A 1 -10.49 -7.43 30.65
CA MET A 1 -9.25 -8.22 30.49
C MET A 1 -8.34 -7.91 31.67
N HIS A 2 -7.85 -8.93 32.36
CA HIS A 2 -6.97 -8.78 33.53
C HIS A 2 -5.50 -8.53 33.17
N TYR A 3 -5.06 -8.97 31.99
CA TYR A 3 -3.68 -8.86 31.52
C TYR A 3 -3.54 -7.70 30.54
N GLN A 4 -2.63 -6.75 30.78
CA GLN A 4 -2.38 -5.67 29.81
C GLN A 4 -1.40 -6.13 28.73
N THR A 5 -0.56 -7.11 29.02
CA THR A 5 0.35 -7.73 28.07
C THR A 5 0.41 -9.26 28.21
N PHE A 6 1.03 -9.94 27.25
CA PHE A 6 1.30 -11.38 27.33
C PHE A 6 2.32 -11.70 28.43
N SER A 7 3.30 -10.82 28.66
CA SER A 7 4.24 -10.96 29.78
C SER A 7 3.54 -10.90 31.15
N ASP A 8 2.48 -10.10 31.31
CA ASP A 8 1.66 -10.09 32.53
C ASP A 8 1.03 -11.48 32.79
N LEU A 9 0.45 -12.10 31.76
CA LEU A 9 -0.07 -13.46 31.84
C LEU A 9 1.03 -14.46 32.21
N MET A 10 2.19 -14.37 31.55
CA MET A 10 3.31 -15.28 31.80
C MET A 10 3.90 -15.13 33.21
N ASN A 11 3.83 -13.93 33.79
CA ASN A 11 4.22 -13.71 35.17
C ASN A 11 3.33 -14.46 36.16
N GLU A 12 2.08 -14.77 35.82
CA GLU A 12 1.19 -15.56 36.67
C GLU A 12 1.24 -17.05 36.35
N VAL A 13 1.16 -17.41 35.06
CA VAL A 13 1.06 -18.82 34.63
C VAL A 13 2.43 -19.52 34.66
N LYS A 14 3.52 -18.75 34.58
CA LYS A 14 4.94 -19.17 34.61
C LYS A 14 5.41 -20.06 33.46
N ASN A 15 4.60 -21.01 33.02
CA ASN A 15 4.93 -21.95 31.96
C ASN A 15 3.68 -22.37 31.17
N LEU A 16 3.78 -22.33 29.85
CA LEU A 16 2.73 -22.76 28.91
C LEU A 16 3.10 -24.00 28.10
N ASN A 17 4.20 -24.68 28.44
CA ASN A 17 4.60 -25.92 27.77
C ASN A 17 3.87 -27.14 28.34
N GLY A 18 3.37 -28.01 27.46
CA GLY A 18 2.63 -29.20 27.85
C GLY A 18 1.15 -28.90 28.10
N GLU A 19 0.44 -29.82 28.74
CA GLU A 19 -0.99 -29.67 29.03
C GLU A 19 -1.24 -28.63 30.13
N ILE A 20 -2.15 -27.69 29.87
CA ILE A 20 -2.53 -26.64 30.81
C ILE A 20 -3.93 -26.91 31.35
N THR A 21 -4.05 -27.03 32.68
CA THR A 21 -5.31 -27.37 33.36
C THR A 21 -5.61 -26.43 34.53
N GLY A 22 -6.81 -26.56 35.09
CA GLY A 22 -7.23 -25.82 36.29
C GLY A 22 -7.23 -24.30 36.09
N GLU A 23 -6.73 -23.57 37.08
CA GLU A 23 -6.79 -22.11 37.10
C GLU A 23 -5.94 -21.47 35.98
N ASN A 24 -4.78 -22.06 35.67
CA ASN A 24 -3.93 -21.57 34.58
C ASN A 24 -4.62 -21.71 33.21
N ALA A 25 -5.45 -22.75 33.02
CA ALA A 25 -6.22 -22.90 31.80
C ALA A 25 -7.29 -21.82 31.64
N LYS A 26 -7.92 -21.38 32.74
CA LYS A 26 -8.88 -20.27 32.72
C LYS A 26 -8.21 -18.93 32.40
N LYS A 27 -7.04 -18.68 32.99
CA LYS A 27 -6.23 -17.47 32.72
C LYS A 27 -5.81 -17.38 31.26
N LEU A 28 -5.32 -18.50 30.70
CA LEU A 28 -4.96 -18.57 29.30
C LEU A 28 -6.21 -18.45 28.39
N ALA A 29 -7.34 -19.04 28.78
CA ALA A 29 -8.60 -18.88 28.06
C ALA A 29 -9.07 -17.43 28.02
N GLU A 30 -8.98 -16.68 29.12
CA GLU A 30 -9.30 -15.26 29.12
C GLU A 30 -8.44 -14.49 28.11
N PHE A 31 -7.14 -14.78 28.07
CA PHE A 31 -6.22 -14.15 27.11
C PHE A 31 -6.62 -14.47 25.66
N TYR A 32 -6.91 -15.74 25.33
CA TYR A 32 -7.43 -16.10 24.00
C TYR A 32 -8.76 -15.45 23.68
N SER A 33 -9.69 -15.37 24.65
CA SER A 33 -11.00 -14.76 24.42
C SER A 33 -10.87 -13.28 24.07
N TYR A 34 -9.98 -12.55 24.74
CA TYR A 34 -9.73 -11.14 24.40
C TYR A 34 -9.10 -11.00 23.01
N TRP A 35 -8.06 -11.78 22.72
CA TRP A 35 -7.36 -11.73 21.42
C TRP A 35 -8.04 -12.57 20.33
N GLY A 36 -9.28 -13.02 20.53
CA GLY A 36 -9.91 -14.08 19.73
C GLY A 36 -9.97 -13.80 18.24
N ASN A 37 -10.13 -12.54 17.82
CA ASN A 37 -10.11 -12.16 16.40
C ASN A 37 -8.73 -12.37 15.72
N TYR A 38 -7.65 -12.47 16.49
CA TYR A 38 -6.26 -12.57 16.05
C TYR A 38 -5.59 -13.89 16.46
N LEU A 39 -6.06 -14.50 17.54
CA LEU A 39 -5.67 -15.83 18.01
C LEU A 39 -6.82 -16.83 17.77
N GLU A 40 -7.24 -16.92 16.52
CA GLU A 40 -8.20 -17.92 16.06
C GLU A 40 -7.44 -19.03 15.31
N PRO A 41 -7.42 -20.28 15.83
CA PRO A 41 -6.78 -21.37 15.14
C PRO A 41 -7.59 -21.76 13.89
N THR A 42 -6.91 -21.99 12.79
CA THR A 42 -7.47 -22.51 11.54
C THR A 42 -6.78 -23.81 11.15
N PRO A 43 -7.44 -24.73 10.43
CA PRO A 43 -6.76 -25.87 9.84
C PRO A 43 -5.64 -25.43 8.88
N ALA A 44 -4.49 -26.10 8.90
CA ALA A 44 -3.32 -25.73 8.08
C ALA A 44 -3.60 -25.67 6.57
N PHE A 45 -4.53 -26.47 6.04
CA PHE A 45 -4.91 -26.40 4.63
C PHE A 45 -5.55 -25.05 4.26
N MET A 46 -6.23 -24.39 5.20
CA MET A 46 -6.76 -23.04 4.97
C MET A 46 -5.64 -22.03 4.78
N ALA A 47 -4.51 -22.21 5.47
CA ALA A 47 -3.32 -21.37 5.28
C ALA A 47 -2.84 -21.45 3.82
N PHE A 48 -2.79 -22.66 3.24
CA PHE A 48 -2.48 -22.83 1.82
C PHE A 48 -3.50 -22.12 0.90
N LEU A 49 -4.81 -22.24 1.21
CA LEU A 49 -5.85 -21.57 0.42
C LEU A 49 -5.75 -20.05 0.43
N THR A 50 -5.21 -19.44 1.49
CA THR A 50 -5.02 -17.97 1.55
C THR A 50 -4.01 -17.43 0.53
N HIS A 51 -3.15 -18.27 -0.05
CA HIS A 51 -2.28 -17.85 -1.14
C HIS A 51 -3.05 -17.39 -2.38
N LEU A 52 -4.26 -17.91 -2.63
CA LEU A 52 -5.10 -17.49 -3.76
C LEU A 52 -5.53 -16.02 -3.64
N PRO A 53 -6.30 -15.60 -2.61
CA PRO A 53 -6.63 -14.19 -2.42
C PRO A 53 -5.37 -13.34 -2.17
N GLY A 54 -4.32 -13.89 -1.55
CA GLY A 54 -3.03 -13.22 -1.40
C GLY A 54 -2.32 -12.92 -2.71
N GLY A 55 -2.40 -13.81 -3.69
CA GLY A 55 -1.91 -13.60 -5.05
C GLY A 55 -2.66 -12.48 -5.76
N ILE A 56 -3.99 -12.46 -5.63
CA ILE A 56 -4.84 -11.38 -6.15
C ILE A 56 -4.45 -10.03 -5.52
N ALA A 57 -4.27 -9.97 -4.20
CA ALA A 57 -3.86 -8.75 -3.50
C ALA A 57 -2.52 -8.22 -4.01
N LYS A 58 -1.53 -9.10 -4.20
CA LYS A 58 -0.21 -8.73 -4.74
C LYS A 58 -0.28 -8.27 -6.19
N ALA A 59 -1.17 -8.86 -7.01
CA ALA A 59 -1.41 -8.40 -8.37
C ALA A 59 -2.05 -7.01 -8.40
N LEU A 60 -3.08 -6.78 -7.57
CA LEU A 60 -3.73 -5.48 -7.43
C LEU A 60 -2.76 -4.41 -6.91
N TYR A 61 -1.89 -4.74 -5.95
CA TYR A 61 -0.80 -3.89 -5.51
C TYR A 61 0.10 -3.47 -6.69
N GLN A 62 0.59 -4.43 -7.47
CA GLN A 62 1.50 -4.15 -8.60
C GLN A 62 0.82 -3.31 -9.70
N ILE A 63 -0.45 -3.60 -10.03
CA ILE A 63 -1.24 -2.80 -10.97
C ILE A 63 -1.36 -1.37 -10.46
N THR A 64 -1.75 -1.20 -9.19
CA THR A 64 -1.96 0.11 -8.57
C THR A 64 -0.66 0.89 -8.47
N SER A 65 0.43 0.26 -8.04
CA SER A 65 1.77 0.86 -7.98
C SER A 65 2.24 1.30 -9.37
N SER A 66 1.98 0.50 -10.42
CA SER A 66 2.29 0.87 -11.79
C SER A 66 1.46 2.09 -12.25
N LEU A 67 0.16 2.11 -11.95
CA LEU A 67 -0.72 3.24 -12.25
C LEU A 67 -0.30 4.50 -11.50
N GLU A 68 0.10 4.38 -10.24
CA GLU A 68 0.62 5.48 -9.44
C GLU A 68 1.92 6.03 -10.03
N HIS A 69 2.83 5.17 -10.49
CA HIS A 69 4.02 5.59 -11.22
C HIS A 69 3.70 6.31 -12.53
N VAL A 70 2.74 5.80 -13.32
CA VAL A 70 2.28 6.45 -14.56
C VAL A 70 1.68 7.82 -14.25
N PHE A 71 0.79 7.90 -13.26
CA PHE A 71 0.19 9.14 -12.80
C PHE A 71 1.26 10.15 -12.36
N ASN A 72 2.20 9.74 -11.50
CA ASN A 72 3.28 10.60 -11.03
C ASN A 72 4.19 11.08 -12.17
N ASN A 73 4.48 10.23 -13.15
CA ASN A 73 5.29 10.60 -14.32
C ASN A 73 4.53 11.56 -15.25
N MET A 74 3.24 11.31 -15.48
CA MET A 74 2.39 12.20 -16.26
C MET A 74 2.24 13.55 -15.56
N PHE A 75 1.98 13.56 -14.26
CA PHE A 75 1.91 14.78 -13.47
C PHE A 75 3.23 15.58 -13.55
N LYS A 76 4.39 14.93 -13.47
CA LYS A 76 5.69 15.59 -13.70
C LYS A 76 5.79 16.20 -15.11
N LEU A 77 5.38 15.46 -16.15
CA LEU A 77 5.38 15.94 -17.53
C LEU A 77 4.41 17.12 -17.72
N PHE A 78 3.18 17.04 -17.24
CA PHE A 78 2.17 18.11 -17.34
C PHE A 78 2.46 19.31 -16.43
N GLY A 79 3.04 19.09 -15.26
CA GLY A 79 3.59 20.14 -14.41
C GLY A 79 4.75 20.88 -15.09
N LEU A 80 5.63 20.17 -15.80
CA LEU A 80 6.66 20.76 -16.66
C LEU A 80 6.07 21.60 -17.82
N PHE A 81 4.92 21.20 -18.39
CA PHE A 81 4.19 22.04 -19.35
C PHE A 81 3.56 23.28 -18.70
N GLY A 82 3.21 23.24 -17.41
CA GLY A 82 2.88 24.43 -16.62
C GLY A 82 4.03 25.44 -16.56
N TYR A 83 5.27 24.96 -16.36
CA TYR A 83 6.48 25.80 -16.36
C TYR A 83 6.84 26.38 -17.74
N LEU A 84 6.41 25.76 -18.85
CA LEU A 84 6.59 26.34 -20.19
C LEU A 84 5.74 27.60 -20.42
N GLY A 85 4.61 27.74 -19.70
CA GLY A 85 3.80 28.97 -19.69
C GLY A 85 4.30 30.04 -18.72
N ASP A 86 5.23 29.70 -17.83
CA ASP A 86 5.77 30.59 -16.79
C ASP A 86 7.04 31.31 -17.24
N GLN A 87 6.90 32.59 -17.62
CA GLN A 87 7.99 33.45 -18.09
C GLN A 87 9.00 33.86 -17.00
N GLU A 88 8.79 33.47 -15.73
CA GLU A 88 9.77 33.69 -14.67
C GLU A 88 10.89 32.64 -14.70
N THR A 89 10.65 31.47 -15.33
CA THR A 89 11.64 30.39 -15.40
C THR A 89 12.52 30.48 -16.64
N ILE A 90 13.78 30.04 -16.55
CA ILE A 90 14.72 30.02 -17.69
C ILE A 90 14.14 29.23 -18.89
N ILE A 91 13.41 28.15 -18.60
CA ILE A 91 12.79 27.28 -19.61
C ILE A 91 11.56 27.94 -20.24
N GLY A 92 10.70 28.61 -19.46
CA GLY A 92 9.57 29.37 -19.97
C GLY A 92 9.99 30.65 -20.72
N GLN A 93 11.07 31.32 -20.32
CA GLN A 93 11.66 32.42 -21.08
C GLN A 93 12.22 31.94 -22.41
N PHE A 94 12.98 30.84 -22.43
CA PHE A 94 13.48 30.26 -23.67
C PHE A 94 12.31 29.89 -24.61
N PHE A 95 11.26 29.26 -24.08
CA PHE A 95 10.08 28.91 -24.85
C PHE A 95 9.33 30.15 -25.37
N TYR A 96 9.12 31.17 -24.54
CA TYR A 96 8.52 32.46 -24.93
C TYR A 96 9.32 33.15 -26.05
N TRP A 97 10.64 33.26 -25.89
CA TRP A 97 11.50 33.88 -26.92
C TRP A 97 11.56 33.05 -28.20
N PHE A 98 11.56 31.73 -28.10
CA PHE A 98 11.48 30.84 -29.27
C PHE A 98 10.14 30.99 -30.00
N GLN A 99 9.04 31.12 -29.25
CA GLN A 99 7.70 31.37 -29.79
C GLN A 99 7.60 32.77 -30.42
N LEU A 100 8.17 33.80 -29.77
CA LEU A 100 8.23 35.16 -30.29
C LEU A 100 9.07 35.25 -31.56
N LEU A 101 10.23 34.59 -31.59
CA LEU A 101 11.08 34.50 -32.78
C LEU A 101 10.38 33.76 -33.92
N GLY A 102 9.76 32.61 -33.63
CA GLY A 102 9.03 31.81 -34.60
C GLY A 102 7.83 32.57 -35.18
N THR A 103 7.05 33.25 -34.35
CA THR A 103 5.90 34.07 -34.78
C THR A 103 6.36 35.31 -35.54
N SER A 104 7.38 36.04 -35.08
CA SER A 104 7.92 37.22 -35.78
C SER A 104 8.51 36.87 -37.15
N LEU A 105 9.30 35.80 -37.23
CA LEU A 105 9.87 35.32 -38.50
C LEU A 105 8.74 34.90 -39.46
N PHE A 106 7.69 34.26 -38.93
CA PHE A 106 6.51 33.90 -39.69
C PHE A 106 5.71 35.11 -40.17
N THR A 107 5.47 36.13 -39.32
CA THR A 107 4.83 37.39 -39.71
C THR A 107 5.63 38.09 -40.79
N LEU A 108 6.95 38.10 -40.68
CA LEU A 108 7.83 38.69 -41.68
C LEU A 108 7.75 37.93 -43.01
N ILE A 109 7.75 36.60 -43.00
CA ILE A 109 7.52 35.78 -44.20
C ILE A 109 6.13 36.05 -44.79
N LEU A 110 5.10 36.25 -43.97
CA LEU A 110 3.74 36.57 -44.41
C LEU A 110 3.67 37.93 -45.09
N VAL A 111 4.27 38.96 -44.49
CA VAL A 111 4.34 40.32 -45.05
C VAL A 111 5.13 40.30 -46.35
N VAL A 112 6.29 39.63 -46.38
CA VAL A 112 7.10 39.49 -47.61
C VAL A 112 6.32 38.71 -48.67
N SER A 113 5.59 37.65 -48.30
CA SER A 113 4.79 36.87 -49.25
C SER A 113 3.59 37.64 -49.78
N ALA A 114 2.96 38.49 -48.95
CA ALA A 114 1.87 39.37 -49.35
C ALA A 114 2.38 40.47 -50.29
N VAL A 115 3.49 41.13 -49.95
CA VAL A 115 4.12 42.16 -50.78
C VAL A 115 4.63 41.55 -52.08
N ALA A 116 5.39 40.45 -52.03
CA ALA A 116 5.87 39.75 -53.22
C ALA A 116 4.71 39.22 -54.07
N GLY A 117 3.60 38.78 -53.48
CA GLY A 117 2.40 38.34 -54.18
C GLY A 117 1.58 39.46 -54.83
N VAL A 118 1.73 40.70 -54.35
CA VAL A 118 1.18 41.91 -55.00
C VAL A 118 2.04 42.34 -56.19
N PHE A 119 3.36 42.05 -56.18
CA PHE A 119 4.30 42.49 -57.22
C PHE A 119 4.82 41.38 -58.16
N THR A 120 4.57 40.11 -57.87
CA THR A 120 4.92 38.95 -58.73
C THR A 120 3.77 37.93 -58.74
N LYS A 121 3.65 37.18 -59.85
CA LYS A 121 2.55 36.25 -60.23
C LYS A 121 1.69 35.66 -59.08
N PRO A 122 0.38 35.41 -59.32
CA PRO A 122 -0.60 35.08 -58.28
C PRO A 122 -0.14 33.93 -57.38
N VAL A 123 0.03 34.24 -56.09
CA VAL A 123 0.42 33.28 -55.05
C VAL A 123 -0.63 32.19 -54.92
N LYS A 124 -0.23 30.92 -54.83
CA LYS A 124 -1.15 29.79 -54.60
C LYS A 124 -1.62 29.78 -53.13
N TYR A 125 -2.58 30.65 -52.80
CA TYR A 125 -3.12 30.86 -51.46
C TYR A 125 -3.54 29.58 -50.72
N LYS A 126 -3.97 28.53 -51.42
CA LYS A 126 -4.41 27.27 -50.81
C LYS A 126 -3.30 26.55 -50.01
N GLY A 127 -2.06 26.53 -50.50
CA GLY A 127 -0.94 25.89 -49.80
C GLY A 127 -0.46 26.70 -48.60
N VAL A 128 -0.46 28.02 -48.73
CA VAL A 128 -0.09 28.95 -47.65
C VAL A 128 -1.13 28.92 -46.53
N ILE A 129 -2.42 28.92 -46.84
CA ILE A 129 -3.51 28.85 -45.85
C ILE A 129 -3.52 27.49 -45.12
N THR A 130 -3.27 26.39 -45.84
CA THR A 130 -3.25 25.04 -45.21
C THR A 130 -2.04 24.88 -44.28
N ASN A 131 -0.85 25.33 -44.70
CA ASN A 131 0.32 25.36 -43.83
C ASN A 131 0.17 26.38 -42.69
N PHE A 132 -0.50 27.51 -42.91
CA PHE A 132 -0.83 28.49 -41.88
C PHE A 132 -1.73 27.88 -40.80
N LEU A 133 -2.81 27.19 -41.19
CA LEU A 133 -3.72 26.53 -40.25
C LEU A 133 -3.01 25.41 -39.49
N LEU A 134 -2.19 24.61 -40.18
CA LEU A 134 -1.44 23.51 -39.56
C LEU A 134 -0.38 24.03 -38.58
N VAL A 135 0.42 25.03 -38.98
CA VAL A 135 1.44 25.65 -38.11
C VAL A 135 0.78 26.33 -36.93
N THR A 136 -0.30 27.10 -37.13
CA THR A 136 -1.03 27.76 -36.03
C THR A 136 -1.69 26.75 -35.08
N ALA A 137 -2.23 25.64 -35.61
CA ALA A 137 -2.75 24.56 -34.79
C ALA A 137 -1.64 23.90 -33.94
N VAL A 138 -0.46 23.67 -34.51
CA VAL A 138 0.67 23.03 -33.82
C VAL A 138 1.40 23.97 -32.86
N THR A 139 1.50 25.27 -33.16
CA THR A 139 2.30 26.23 -32.36
C THR A 139 1.50 27.08 -31.40
N ALA A 140 0.19 27.26 -31.62
CA ALA A 140 -0.67 28.07 -30.75
C ALA A 140 -1.79 27.25 -30.11
N VAL A 141 -2.52 26.42 -30.87
CA VAL A 141 -3.67 25.68 -30.34
C VAL A 141 -3.24 24.49 -29.49
N LEU A 142 -2.25 23.71 -29.93
CA LEU A 142 -1.74 22.55 -29.19
C LEU A 142 -1.14 22.99 -27.83
N PRO A 143 -0.29 24.03 -27.74
CA PRO A 143 0.26 24.48 -26.47
C PRO A 143 -0.78 25.16 -25.58
N LEU A 144 -1.74 25.92 -26.13
CA LEU A 144 -2.83 26.51 -25.34
C LEU A 144 -3.80 25.46 -24.79
N ALA A 145 -4.11 24.41 -25.56
CA ALA A 145 -4.90 23.29 -25.08
C ALA A 145 -4.16 22.52 -23.97
N LEU A 146 -2.86 22.23 -24.17
CA LEU A 146 -2.03 21.54 -23.18
C LEU A 146 -1.85 22.35 -21.89
N THR A 147 -1.71 23.68 -21.97
CA THR A 147 -1.60 24.56 -20.79
C THR A 147 -2.93 24.75 -20.06
N THR A 148 -4.06 24.77 -20.77
CA THR A 148 -5.39 24.87 -20.15
C THR A 148 -5.79 23.56 -19.47
N ILE A 149 -5.47 22.41 -20.09
CA ILE A 149 -5.64 21.09 -19.49
C ILE A 149 -4.69 20.93 -18.30
N SER A 150 -3.41 21.33 -18.43
CA SER A 150 -2.44 21.20 -17.34
C SER A 150 -2.78 22.08 -16.14
N THR A 151 -3.28 23.30 -16.33
CA THR A 151 -3.67 24.19 -15.21
C THR A 151 -4.95 23.73 -14.51
N ALA A 152 -5.96 23.28 -15.26
CA ALA A 152 -7.18 22.70 -14.68
C ALA A 152 -6.87 21.42 -13.88
N VAL A 153 -5.99 20.56 -14.39
CA VAL A 153 -5.61 19.33 -13.70
C VAL A 153 -4.58 19.58 -12.58
N ALA A 154 -3.70 20.57 -12.69
CA ALA A 154 -2.80 20.97 -11.62
C ALA A 154 -3.55 21.53 -10.40
N GLN A 155 -4.65 22.27 -10.61
CA GLN A 155 -5.52 22.74 -9.53
C GLN A 155 -6.21 21.58 -8.80
N ASP A 156 -6.71 20.58 -9.54
CA ASP A 156 -7.28 19.36 -8.95
C ASP A 156 -6.20 18.49 -8.26
N ALA A 157 -4.98 18.46 -8.76
CA ALA A 157 -3.87 17.66 -8.22
C ALA A 157 -3.15 18.31 -7.02
N MET A 158 -3.13 19.63 -6.86
CA MET A 158 -2.62 20.29 -5.65
C MET A 158 -3.42 19.91 -4.39
N SER A 159 -4.70 19.54 -4.56
CA SER A 159 -5.50 18.96 -3.47
C SER A 159 -5.03 17.56 -3.03
N ILE A 160 -4.28 16.87 -3.89
CA ILE A 160 -3.74 15.52 -3.67
C ILE A 160 -2.25 15.57 -3.28
N GLN A 161 -1.50 16.58 -3.76
CA GLN A 161 -0.08 16.76 -3.44
C GLN A 161 0.20 17.07 -1.96
N THR A 162 -0.79 17.53 -1.20
CA THR A 162 -0.66 17.63 0.28
C THR A 162 -0.60 16.26 0.97
N VAL A 163 -0.80 15.16 0.24
CA VAL A 163 -0.61 13.78 0.73
C VAL A 163 0.76 13.21 0.32
N SER A 164 1.49 13.83 -0.61
CA SER A 164 2.80 13.33 -1.02
C SER A 164 3.56 14.37 -1.84
N SER A 165 4.49 15.10 -1.22
CA SER A 165 5.76 15.60 -1.80
C SER A 165 6.40 16.55 -0.79
N GLU A 166 7.64 16.29 -0.41
CA GLU A 166 8.46 17.10 0.52
C GLU A 166 8.14 16.94 2.00
N ALA A 167 8.31 15.71 2.49
CA ALA A 167 8.64 15.55 3.89
C ALA A 167 10.15 15.89 4.08
N PRO A 168 10.50 16.79 5.03
CA PRO A 168 11.87 17.30 5.21
C PRO A 168 12.84 16.19 5.60
N SER A 169 14.12 16.37 5.25
CA SER A 169 15.22 15.43 5.49
C SER A 169 15.16 14.82 6.90
N GLY A 170 14.85 13.52 6.99
CA GLY A 170 14.64 12.81 8.26
C GLY A 170 13.22 12.24 8.45
N SER A 171 12.28 12.57 7.57
CA SER A 171 10.96 11.94 7.52
C SER A 171 11.04 10.50 6.99
N GLN A 172 10.40 9.57 7.70
CA GLN A 172 10.17 8.20 7.24
C GLN A 172 9.61 8.22 5.80
N PRO A 173 10.09 7.35 4.89
CA PRO A 173 9.56 7.30 3.53
C PRO A 173 8.04 7.12 3.59
N THR A 174 7.30 8.10 3.06
CA THR A 174 5.85 8.02 2.95
C THR A 174 5.52 6.84 2.04
N SER A 175 4.88 5.82 2.59
CA SER A 175 4.41 4.64 1.84
C SER A 175 3.59 5.08 0.62
N SER A 176 3.74 4.38 -0.51
CA SER A 176 2.93 4.68 -1.71
C SER A 176 1.44 4.56 -1.41
N LEU A 177 0.62 5.24 -2.21
CA LEU A 177 -0.84 5.09 -2.15
C LEU A 177 -1.24 3.64 -2.43
N ALA A 178 -0.55 2.99 -3.36
CA ALA A 178 -0.73 1.58 -3.70
C ALA A 178 -0.52 0.63 -2.51
N LEU A 179 0.33 0.98 -1.53
CA LEU A 179 0.59 0.13 -0.37
C LEU A 179 -0.51 0.21 0.70
N GLN A 180 -1.27 1.32 0.75
CA GLN A 180 -2.24 1.59 1.82
C GLN A 180 -3.31 0.50 1.98
N PRO A 181 -3.89 -0.08 0.91
CA PRO A 181 -4.86 -1.16 1.06
C PRO A 181 -4.33 -2.37 1.82
N MET A 182 -3.05 -2.74 1.63
CA MET A 182 -2.43 -3.81 2.42
C MET A 182 -2.18 -3.37 3.86
N LYS A 183 -1.61 -2.18 4.09
CA LYS A 183 -1.34 -1.70 5.46
C LYS A 183 -2.59 -1.55 6.30
N ASN A 184 -3.71 -1.14 5.70
CA ASN A 184 -4.94 -0.85 6.43
C ASN A 184 -5.80 -2.08 6.70
N ASN A 185 -5.57 -3.19 5.98
CA ASN A 185 -6.43 -4.38 6.05
C ASN A 185 -5.70 -5.63 6.52
N VAL A 186 -4.42 -5.53 6.91
CA VAL A 186 -3.63 -6.67 7.40
C VAL A 186 -3.17 -6.38 8.82
N VAL A 187 -3.50 -7.27 9.76
CA VAL A 187 -2.84 -7.34 11.07
C VAL A 187 -1.81 -8.46 11.01
N ASP A 188 -0.55 -8.11 11.32
CA ASP A 188 0.54 -9.08 11.41
C ASP A 188 0.71 -9.51 12.86
N LEU A 189 0.39 -10.76 13.13
CA LEU A 189 0.52 -11.40 14.43
C LEU A 189 1.98 -11.34 14.93
N LYS A 190 2.97 -11.31 14.03
CA LYS A 190 4.37 -11.05 14.40
C LYS A 190 4.48 -9.72 15.14
N VAL A 191 3.87 -8.66 14.64
CA VAL A 191 3.91 -7.34 15.30
C VAL A 191 3.28 -7.42 16.69
N LEU A 192 2.13 -8.08 16.85
CA LEU A 192 1.50 -8.27 18.16
C LEU A 192 2.43 -9.01 19.12
N ILE A 193 3.07 -10.09 18.67
CA ILE A 193 4.02 -10.88 19.47
C ILE A 193 5.20 -10.02 19.97
N TYR A 194 5.89 -9.31 19.07
CA TYR A 194 7.06 -8.50 19.44
C TYR A 194 6.69 -7.21 20.19
N LYS A 195 5.39 -6.86 20.22
CA LYS A 195 4.82 -5.78 21.04
C LYS A 195 4.06 -6.33 22.26
N ASP A 196 4.36 -7.57 22.63
CA ASP A 196 3.90 -8.25 23.84
C ASP A 196 2.37 -8.32 23.99
N PHE A 197 1.63 -8.31 22.88
CA PHE A 197 0.16 -8.23 22.87
C PHE A 197 -0.34 -7.13 23.82
N SER A 198 0.26 -5.95 23.74
CA SER A 198 -0.12 -4.82 24.60
C SER A 198 -1.49 -4.26 24.21
N THR A 199 -2.42 -4.28 25.17
CA THR A 199 -3.75 -3.67 25.05
C THR A 199 -3.70 -2.15 24.93
N GLU A 200 -2.65 -1.52 25.46
CA GLU A 200 -2.39 -0.08 25.34
C GLU A 200 -1.96 0.29 23.93
N LEU A 201 -1.07 -0.50 23.33
CA LEU A 201 -0.61 -0.27 21.96
C LEU A 201 -1.66 -0.64 20.91
N PHE A 202 -2.51 -1.63 21.22
CA PHE A 202 -3.54 -2.14 20.30
C PHE A 202 -4.91 -2.20 20.99
N PRO A 203 -5.51 -1.04 21.30
CA PRO A 203 -6.84 -1.00 21.90
C PRO A 203 -7.88 -1.57 20.94
N MET A 204 -8.81 -2.37 21.45
CA MET A 204 -9.90 -2.95 20.66
C MET A 204 -11.16 -2.09 20.69
N ASP A 205 -11.98 -2.18 19.65
CA ASP A 205 -13.35 -1.70 19.61
C ASP A 205 -14.31 -2.66 20.33
N ASP A 206 -15.59 -2.28 20.40
CA ASP A 206 -16.64 -3.05 21.08
C ASP A 206 -16.92 -4.41 20.41
N TYR A 207 -16.41 -4.65 19.20
CA TYR A 207 -16.51 -5.90 18.46
C TYR A 207 -15.23 -6.77 18.57
N GLY A 208 -14.23 -6.31 19.32
CA GLY A 208 -12.98 -7.01 19.55
C GLY A 208 -11.95 -6.87 18.42
N TYR A 209 -12.13 -5.91 17.51
CA TYR A 209 -11.12 -5.59 16.50
C TYR A 209 -10.21 -4.48 17.01
N ILE A 210 -8.90 -4.60 16.78
CA ILE A 210 -7.94 -3.51 17.01
C ILE A 210 -8.42 -2.28 16.25
N LYS A 211 -8.52 -1.16 16.96
CA LYS A 211 -8.99 0.11 16.41
C LYS A 211 -8.13 0.51 15.21
N PRO A 212 -8.73 1.14 14.18
CA PRO A 212 -7.99 1.59 13.00
C PRO A 212 -6.77 2.43 13.38
N VAL A 213 -5.66 2.23 12.68
CA VAL A 213 -4.43 3.00 12.87
C VAL A 213 -4.70 4.47 12.51
N GLN A 214 -4.61 5.36 13.48
CA GLN A 214 -4.65 6.81 13.29
C GLN A 214 -3.23 7.40 13.40
N GLU A 215 -3.07 8.67 13.05
CA GLU A 215 -1.78 9.36 13.23
C GLU A 215 -1.31 9.26 14.69
N GLY A 216 -0.07 8.80 14.90
CA GLY A 216 0.48 8.53 16.23
C GLY A 216 0.13 7.15 16.83
N SER A 217 -0.73 6.35 16.18
CA SER A 217 -1.03 4.98 16.60
C SER A 217 0.11 4.01 16.27
N THR A 218 0.25 2.94 17.04
CA THR A 218 1.21 1.88 16.74
C THR A 218 0.77 1.11 15.49
N PRO A 219 1.64 0.94 14.48
CA PRO A 219 1.30 0.13 13.31
C PRO A 219 1.01 -1.32 13.68
N VAL A 220 0.01 -1.92 13.04
CA VAL A 220 -0.39 -3.33 13.24
C VAL A 220 0.31 -4.30 12.28
N ASN A 221 1.14 -3.78 11.38
CA ASN A 221 1.99 -4.53 10.46
C ASN A 221 3.19 -3.69 10.05
N ASN A 222 4.25 -4.35 9.56
CA ASN A 222 5.44 -3.70 9.04
C ASN A 222 5.50 -3.69 7.50
N ILE A 223 4.35 -3.88 6.83
CA ILE A 223 4.31 -4.03 5.37
C ILE A 223 4.87 -2.76 4.72
N THR A 224 5.80 -2.95 3.79
CA THR A 224 6.62 -1.89 3.21
C THR A 224 6.76 -2.07 1.70
N ASP A 225 6.96 -0.97 1.00
CA ASP A 225 7.37 -0.88 -0.39
C ASP A 225 8.72 -0.18 -0.55
N ASN A 226 9.43 0.02 0.57
CA ASN A 226 10.77 0.61 0.56
C ASN A 226 11.76 -0.30 -0.21
N PRO A 227 12.41 0.20 -1.28
CA PRO A 227 13.39 -0.57 -2.06
C PRO A 227 14.58 -1.13 -1.26
N ASP A 228 14.93 -0.50 -0.13
CA ASP A 228 15.99 -0.97 0.76
C ASP A 228 15.57 -2.23 1.54
N GLN A 229 14.26 -2.46 1.67
CA GLN A 229 13.66 -3.60 2.36
C GLN A 229 13.09 -4.63 1.39
N ARG A 230 13.38 -4.53 0.08
CA ARG A 230 12.86 -5.41 -0.98
C ARG A 230 13.09 -6.91 -0.76
N ASP A 231 14.15 -7.26 -0.04
CA ASP A 231 14.57 -8.64 0.23
C ASP A 231 14.03 -9.16 1.57
N THR A 232 13.26 -8.35 2.29
CA THR A 232 12.62 -8.74 3.56
C THR A 232 11.26 -9.41 3.34
N THR A 233 10.80 -10.16 4.35
CA THR A 233 9.46 -10.79 4.34
C THR A 233 8.33 -9.80 4.54
N ASP A 234 8.64 -8.53 4.81
CA ASP A 234 7.67 -7.45 5.03
C ASP A 234 7.46 -6.63 3.74
N PHE A 235 8.22 -6.86 2.68
CA PHE A 235 8.02 -6.19 1.39
C PHE A 235 6.72 -6.64 0.73
N ALA A 236 5.94 -5.71 0.17
CA ALA A 236 4.57 -5.93 -0.32
C ALA A 236 4.41 -7.14 -1.26
N THR A 237 5.35 -7.35 -2.19
CA THR A 237 5.30 -8.48 -3.13
C THR A 237 5.84 -9.79 -2.55
N LYS A 238 6.54 -9.72 -1.41
CA LYS A 238 7.14 -10.87 -0.70
C LYS A 238 6.27 -11.37 0.45
N ILE A 239 5.18 -10.67 0.79
CA ILE A 239 4.23 -11.13 1.80
C ILE A 239 3.75 -12.53 1.46
N ASP A 240 3.98 -13.43 2.41
CA ASP A 240 3.46 -14.79 2.40
C ASP A 240 2.19 -14.86 3.26
N PHE A 241 1.04 -14.63 2.64
CA PHE A 241 -0.25 -14.68 3.32
C PHE A 241 -0.59 -16.06 3.91
N GLY A 242 0.09 -17.14 3.50
CA GLY A 242 -0.05 -18.48 4.07
C GLY A 242 0.83 -18.75 5.29
N ALA A 243 1.72 -17.83 5.65
CA ALA A 243 2.57 -17.97 6.83
C ALA A 243 1.71 -18.12 8.09
N ASN A 244 2.10 -19.03 8.96
CA ASN A 244 1.37 -19.38 10.18
C ASN A 244 2.32 -19.83 11.30
N TYR A 245 1.80 -19.93 12.52
CA TYR A 245 2.46 -20.40 13.73
C TYR A 245 1.69 -21.61 14.29
N GLY A 246 2.37 -22.65 14.76
CA GLY A 246 1.72 -23.78 15.40
C GLY A 246 2.55 -25.07 15.34
N THR A 247 1.85 -26.21 15.28
CA THR A 247 2.47 -27.55 15.24
C THR A 247 3.27 -27.83 13.97
N THR A 248 3.03 -27.07 12.90
CA THR A 248 3.70 -27.23 11.60
C THR A 248 5.11 -26.60 11.57
N ASN A 249 5.44 -25.72 12.52
CA ASN A 249 6.74 -25.05 12.60
C ASN A 249 7.33 -24.97 14.03
N PRO A 250 7.49 -26.11 14.72
CA PRO A 250 7.89 -26.15 16.13
C PRO A 250 9.30 -25.61 16.37
N LYS A 251 10.19 -25.67 15.37
CA LYS A 251 11.54 -25.08 15.46
C LYS A 251 11.47 -23.55 15.50
N LEU A 252 10.61 -22.92 14.69
CA LEU A 252 10.44 -21.46 14.70
C LEU A 252 9.97 -20.99 16.08
N LEU A 253 8.96 -21.66 16.64
CA LEU A 253 8.44 -21.33 17.98
C LEU A 253 9.48 -21.50 19.08
N LYS A 254 10.31 -22.54 18.97
CA LYS A 254 11.43 -22.76 19.88
C LYS A 254 12.47 -21.65 19.75
N ASP A 255 12.86 -21.29 18.53
CA ASP A 255 13.83 -20.23 18.26
C ASP A 255 13.32 -18.88 18.76
N MET A 256 12.03 -18.55 18.62
CA MET A 256 11.44 -17.32 19.18
C MET A 256 11.46 -17.32 20.71
N GLN A 257 11.23 -18.46 21.35
CA GLN A 257 11.29 -18.56 22.81
C GLN A 257 12.72 -18.42 23.35
N GLU A 258 13.69 -19.06 22.68
CA GLU A 258 15.08 -19.16 23.15
C GLU A 258 15.96 -18.00 22.68
N ASN A 259 15.90 -17.64 21.39
CA ASN A 259 16.76 -16.63 20.79
C ASN A 259 16.16 -15.23 20.93
N ASP A 260 14.85 -15.09 20.67
CA ASP A 260 14.15 -13.80 20.78
C ASP A 260 13.66 -13.53 22.22
N LYS A 261 13.83 -14.51 23.12
CA LYS A 261 13.52 -14.42 24.56
C LYS A 261 12.06 -14.12 24.88
N ILE A 262 11.13 -14.56 24.03
CA ILE A 262 9.68 -14.39 24.25
C ILE A 262 9.14 -15.58 25.04
N ALA A 263 9.12 -15.47 26.36
CA ALA A 263 8.74 -16.56 27.26
C ALA A 263 7.30 -17.06 26.99
N GLY A 264 7.10 -18.38 26.91
CA GLY A 264 5.78 -18.99 26.77
C GLY A 264 5.17 -18.93 25.37
N ILE A 265 5.82 -18.28 24.40
CA ILE A 265 5.27 -18.10 23.04
C ILE A 265 5.00 -19.43 22.33
N LYS A 266 5.85 -20.44 22.57
CA LYS A 266 5.62 -21.79 22.05
C LYS A 266 4.31 -22.37 22.59
N GLY A 267 4.07 -22.22 23.89
CA GLY A 267 2.84 -22.67 24.53
C GLY A 267 1.61 -21.95 24.01
N LEU A 268 1.69 -20.64 23.77
CA LEU A 268 0.60 -19.85 23.18
C LEU A 268 0.18 -20.35 21.79
N PHE A 269 1.07 -20.92 21.00
CA PHE A 269 0.73 -21.45 19.67
C PHE A 269 0.47 -22.96 19.63
N LEU A 270 0.55 -23.63 20.78
CA LEU A 270 0.25 -25.05 20.95
C LEU A 270 -0.99 -25.32 21.81
N HIS A 271 -1.76 -24.27 22.12
CA HIS A 271 -3.05 -24.37 22.78
C HIS A 271 -4.11 -23.62 21.98
N LYS A 272 -5.37 -23.87 22.30
CA LYS A 272 -6.53 -23.10 21.85
C LYS A 272 -7.65 -23.17 22.88
N LEU A 273 -8.66 -22.33 22.75
CA LEU A 273 -9.88 -22.44 23.55
C LEU A 273 -10.53 -23.82 23.39
N ASN A 274 -11.00 -24.40 24.50
CA ASN A 274 -11.85 -25.58 24.47
C ASN A 274 -13.23 -25.22 23.88
N SER A 275 -14.03 -26.23 23.52
CA SER A 275 -15.35 -26.00 22.89
C SER A 275 -16.34 -25.18 23.72
N ASN A 276 -16.10 -25.02 25.03
CA ASN A 276 -16.95 -24.25 25.94
C ASN A 276 -16.38 -22.86 26.26
N ASN A 277 -15.23 -22.47 25.71
CA ASN A 277 -14.50 -21.24 26.02
C ASN A 277 -14.26 -20.99 27.53
N THR A 278 -14.18 -22.05 28.34
CA THR A 278 -13.97 -21.98 29.80
C THR A 278 -12.56 -22.36 30.23
N GLY A 279 -11.75 -22.81 29.27
CA GLY A 279 -10.40 -23.29 29.45
C GLY A 279 -9.76 -23.51 28.09
N VAL A 280 -8.59 -24.12 28.09
CA VAL A 280 -7.83 -24.42 26.86
C VAL A 280 -7.62 -25.91 26.69
N GLU A 281 -7.38 -26.31 25.44
CA GLU A 281 -6.92 -27.66 25.09
C GLU A 281 -5.62 -27.57 24.29
N SER A 282 -4.77 -28.58 24.45
CA SER A 282 -3.53 -28.70 23.69
C SER A 282 -3.84 -29.02 22.23
N ILE A 283 -3.18 -28.32 21.32
CA ILE A 283 -3.10 -28.73 19.91
C ILE A 283 -2.03 -29.82 19.88
N THR A 284 -2.45 -31.07 20.08
CA THR A 284 -1.55 -32.22 20.05
C THR A 284 -0.91 -32.37 18.67
N GLU A 285 0.41 -32.48 18.64
CA GLU A 285 1.17 -32.97 17.49
C GLU A 285 0.73 -34.42 17.20
N HIS A 286 -0.37 -34.64 16.48
CA HIS A 286 -0.78 -35.99 16.08
C HIS A 286 0.13 -36.50 14.95
N ARG A 287 1.40 -36.78 15.30
CA ARG A 287 2.44 -37.41 14.49
C ARG A 287 2.19 -38.88 14.16
N LEU A 288 0.94 -39.35 14.15
CA LEU A 288 0.64 -40.75 13.86
C LEU A 288 0.47 -41.00 12.35
N ILE A 289 0.18 -39.97 11.55
CA ILE A 289 0.10 -40.09 10.09
C ILE A 289 0.56 -38.77 9.45
N ASN A 290 1.75 -38.74 8.83
CA ASN A 290 2.30 -37.59 8.08
C ASN A 290 1.35 -37.02 7.00
N GLN A 291 0.25 -37.70 6.68
CA GLN A 291 -0.76 -37.28 5.71
C GLN A 291 -1.88 -36.39 6.29
N LEU A 292 -1.94 -36.18 7.62
CA LEU A 292 -3.00 -35.39 8.28
C LEU A 292 -2.55 -34.00 8.78
N SER A 293 -1.28 -33.63 8.58
CA SER A 293 -0.74 -32.31 9.02
C SER A 293 -1.51 -31.11 8.45
N ALA A 294 -2.16 -31.27 7.29
CA ALA A 294 -3.03 -30.26 6.70
C ALA A 294 -4.29 -29.93 7.54
N PHE A 295 -4.69 -30.80 8.48
CA PHE A 295 -5.83 -30.58 9.36
C PHE A 295 -5.43 -30.13 10.78
N GLU A 296 -4.12 -30.03 11.06
CA GLU A 296 -3.65 -29.49 12.33
C GLU A 296 -4.04 -28.02 12.45
N SER A 297 -4.32 -27.61 13.69
CA SER A 297 -4.68 -26.23 14.00
C SER A 297 -3.42 -25.36 14.00
N VAL A 298 -3.43 -24.29 13.23
CA VAL A 298 -2.37 -23.29 13.14
C VAL A 298 -2.97 -21.89 13.28
N TYR A 299 -2.15 -20.94 13.70
CA TYR A 299 -2.51 -19.53 13.82
C TYR A 299 -1.91 -18.77 12.63
N MET A 300 -2.77 -18.15 11.80
CA MET A 300 -2.29 -17.37 10.66
C MET A 300 -1.42 -16.20 11.14
N ARG A 301 -0.26 -15.98 10.51
CA ARG A 301 0.56 -14.79 10.77
C ARG A 301 -0.19 -13.53 10.38
N TYR A 302 -0.92 -13.56 9.27
CA TYR A 302 -1.63 -12.40 8.74
C TYR A 302 -3.16 -12.58 8.87
N LYS A 303 -3.80 -11.77 9.70
CA LYS A 303 -5.27 -11.64 9.71
C LYS A 303 -5.65 -10.54 8.71
N VAL A 304 -6.38 -10.91 7.66
CA VAL A 304 -6.62 -10.04 6.51
C VAL A 304 -8.12 -9.78 6.32
N ASN A 305 -8.51 -8.51 6.24
CA ASN A 305 -9.81 -8.11 5.73
C ASN A 305 -9.78 -8.09 4.19
N TRP A 306 -9.96 -9.26 3.58
CA TRP A 306 -9.87 -9.42 2.12
C TRP A 306 -10.86 -8.53 1.35
N ILE A 307 -12.10 -8.43 1.84
CA ILE A 307 -13.16 -7.63 1.19
C ILE A 307 -12.78 -6.15 1.23
N GLY A 308 -12.40 -5.64 2.40
CA GLY A 308 -11.96 -4.26 2.57
C GLY A 308 -10.76 -3.92 1.70
N MET A 309 -9.76 -4.81 1.66
CA MET A 309 -8.56 -4.63 0.85
C MET A 309 -8.87 -4.59 -0.65
N PHE A 310 -9.67 -5.54 -1.16
CA PHE A 310 -10.01 -5.57 -2.58
C PHE A 310 -10.87 -4.39 -2.99
N LEU A 311 -11.83 -3.97 -2.16
CA LEU A 311 -12.62 -2.76 -2.43
C LEU A 311 -11.74 -1.51 -2.46
N GLN A 312 -10.82 -1.35 -1.51
CA GLN A 312 -9.87 -0.23 -1.50
C GLN A 312 -8.99 -0.21 -2.75
N TYR A 313 -8.49 -1.38 -3.19
CA TYR A 313 -7.75 -1.48 -4.44
C TYR A 313 -8.59 -1.12 -5.66
N ILE A 314 -9.82 -1.62 -5.78
CA ILE A 314 -10.71 -1.30 -6.91
C ILE A 314 -10.97 0.20 -6.98
N ILE A 315 -11.30 0.83 -5.84
CA ILE A 315 -11.55 2.27 -5.75
C ILE A 315 -10.29 3.04 -6.16
N LEU A 316 -9.12 2.66 -5.64
CA LEU A 316 -7.87 3.34 -5.94
C LEU A 316 -7.45 3.20 -7.41
N VAL A 317 -7.65 2.03 -8.02
CA VAL A 317 -7.42 1.82 -9.46
C VAL A 317 -8.35 2.69 -10.30
N VAL A 318 -9.65 2.71 -9.99
CA VAL A 318 -10.62 3.57 -10.71
C VAL A 318 -10.23 5.05 -10.58
N LEU A 319 -9.82 5.47 -9.38
CA LEU A 319 -9.38 6.84 -9.11
C LEU A 319 -8.13 7.20 -9.92
N LEU A 320 -7.07 6.38 -9.86
CA LEU A 320 -5.83 6.62 -10.60
C LEU A 320 -6.06 6.62 -12.12
N VAL A 321 -6.83 5.67 -12.65
CA VAL A 321 -7.18 5.64 -14.08
C VAL A 321 -7.98 6.87 -14.48
N SER A 322 -8.96 7.29 -13.67
CA SER A 322 -9.76 8.49 -13.96
C SER A 322 -8.89 9.75 -13.99
N MET A 323 -7.93 9.84 -13.07
CA MET A 323 -6.99 10.97 -13.03
C MET A 323 -6.02 10.96 -14.21
N ILE A 324 -5.51 9.78 -14.58
CA ILE A 324 -4.69 9.61 -15.79
C ILE A 324 -5.49 10.03 -17.03
N ILE A 325 -6.73 9.58 -17.21
CA ILE A 325 -7.56 9.93 -18.37
C ILE A 325 -7.83 11.44 -18.41
N LYS A 326 -8.06 12.09 -17.27
CA LYS A 326 -8.23 13.55 -17.21
C LYS A 326 -6.95 14.32 -17.54
N LEU A 327 -5.78 13.74 -17.30
CA LEU A 327 -4.48 14.33 -17.60
C LEU A 327 -4.10 14.22 -19.09
N VAL A 328 -4.52 13.16 -19.80
CA VAL A 328 -4.30 12.98 -21.25
C VAL A 328 -5.24 13.87 -22.06
#